data_AF-A0A2M6USI5-F1
#
_entry.id   AF-A0A2M6USI5-F1
#
_cell.length_a   1.000
_cell.length_b   1.000
_cell.length_c   1.000
_cell.angle_alpha   90.00
_cell.angle_beta   90.00
_cell.angle_gamma   90.00
#
_symmetry.space_group_name_H-M   'P 1'
#
loop_
_entity.id
_entity.type
_entity.pdbx_description
1 polymer ?
#
loop_
_entity_poly.entity_id
_entity_poly.type
_entity_poly.pdbx_seq_one_letter_code
_entity_poly.pdbx_strand_id
1 'polypeptide(L)'
;MNIDPIVVHVLDPAFWVVIAVFIIIIMLILALYISVFKRMKMNAQVKGALEEVLKENDLALQQFWKDEAVLQQRRLKLKEKEPFGDYDDHEILTIESATALLKSLGWSVDIEGKGDHLATLFLPDREVQFLYNEKQVEEFSLFDRGLLIMSGIFAAACQTINPHNSGVLPTVFMSFVPNGLEIFEEKVNVARFKKALDKTLKWTMEDDCLYKMLRSQYRIPPWEKDSLSWSTDEEEAPYALLHLGALALLGDVETLDSYDKCFTAGEKLGFDETIEKVHLERAMVMAQEVKKAGKFSYDVLEQVAQMFSIDVNGYQIFRMRNPNLCNQKCAFHKNLVEEKKQELREQGYAVSDKPCVFEKDGVKYSPDITYIKEGEPACMDINMDIKID
;
A
#
# COMPACT_ATOMS: atom_id res chain seq x y z
N MET A 1 -41.10 -29.76 88.43
CA MET A 1 -40.64 -29.65 87.02
C MET A 1 -39.76 -28.42 86.95
N ASN A 2 -38.45 -28.62 86.91
CA ASN A 2 -37.47 -27.54 86.78
C ASN A 2 -37.53 -27.03 85.35
N ILE A 3 -37.79 -25.74 85.17
CA ILE A 3 -37.69 -25.06 83.88
C ILE A 3 -36.24 -24.60 83.79
N ASP A 4 -35.40 -25.35 83.07
CA ASP A 4 -34.07 -24.87 82.73
C ASP A 4 -34.20 -23.66 81.79
N PRO A 5 -33.47 -22.56 82.04
CA PRO A 5 -33.54 -21.38 81.19
C PRO A 5 -32.94 -21.68 79.82
N ILE A 6 -33.63 -21.28 78.75
CA ILE A 6 -33.09 -21.24 77.39
C ILE A 6 -31.94 -20.22 77.41
N VAL A 7 -30.71 -20.72 77.52
CA VAL A 7 -29.50 -19.94 77.33
C VAL A 7 -29.48 -19.52 75.87
N VAL A 8 -29.89 -18.29 75.61
CA VAL A 8 -29.65 -17.63 74.33
C VAL A 8 -28.14 -17.43 74.27
N HIS A 9 -27.45 -18.32 73.57
CA HIS A 9 -26.06 -18.12 73.20
C HIS A 9 -25.98 -16.84 72.37
N VAL A 10 -25.56 -15.76 73.01
CA VAL A 10 -25.12 -14.55 72.32
C VAL A 10 -24.00 -15.00 71.40
N LEU A 11 -24.30 -15.03 70.09
CA LEU A 11 -23.33 -15.36 69.05
C LEU A 11 -22.07 -14.52 69.29
N ASP A 12 -20.92 -15.20 69.30
CA ASP A 12 -19.61 -14.60 69.52
C ASP A 12 -19.48 -13.31 68.68
N PRO A 13 -19.08 -12.17 69.28
CA PRO A 13 -18.81 -10.94 68.55
C PRO A 13 -17.94 -11.14 67.30
N ALA A 14 -17.03 -12.13 67.32
CA ALA A 14 -16.21 -12.48 66.16
C ALA A 14 -17.04 -12.96 64.96
N PHE A 15 -18.16 -13.66 65.17
CA PHE A 15 -19.04 -14.13 64.09
C PHE A 15 -19.74 -12.97 63.37
N TRP A 16 -20.16 -11.95 64.12
CA TRP A 16 -20.79 -10.75 63.54
C TRP A 16 -19.80 -9.89 62.75
N VAL A 17 -18.54 -9.83 63.19
CA VAL A 17 -17.46 -9.16 62.44
C VAL A 17 -17.21 -9.88 61.11
N VAL A 18 -17.16 -11.21 61.12
CA VAL A 18 -16.98 -12.00 59.88
C VAL A 18 -18.13 -11.78 58.90
N ILE A 19 -19.38 -11.77 59.38
CA ILE A 19 -20.55 -11.48 58.52
C ILE A 19 -20.48 -10.07 57.95
N ALA A 20 -20.15 -9.07 58.75
CA ALA A 20 -20.04 -7.68 58.29
C ALA A 20 -18.96 -7.52 57.21
N VAL A 21 -17.79 -8.15 57.39
CA VAL A 21 -16.72 -8.17 56.39
C VAL A 21 -17.19 -8.86 55.10
N PHE A 22 -17.90 -9.98 55.21
CA PHE A 22 -18.40 -10.71 54.04
C PHE A 22 -19.41 -9.88 53.23
N ILE A 23 -20.31 -9.16 53.90
CA ILE A 23 -21.28 -8.27 53.25
C ILE A 23 -20.56 -7.13 52.51
N ILE A 24 -19.53 -6.52 53.12
CA ILE A 24 -18.74 -5.46 52.48
C ILE A 24 -18.01 -5.97 51.23
N ILE A 25 -17.42 -7.17 51.30
CA ILE A 25 -16.75 -7.79 50.16
C ILE A 25 -17.74 -8.06 49.02
N ILE A 26 -18.93 -8.59 49.33
CA ILE A 26 -19.97 -8.85 48.32
C ILE A 26 -20.41 -7.54 47.66
N MET A 27 -20.63 -6.47 48.44
CA MET A 27 -21.03 -5.17 47.88
C MET A 27 -19.94 -4.57 46.98
N LEU A 28 -18.65 -4.71 47.34
CA LEU A 28 -17.54 -4.27 46.50
C LEU A 28 -17.46 -5.05 45.18
N ILE A 29 -17.64 -6.38 45.23
CA ILE A 29 -17.67 -7.22 44.03
C ILE A 29 -18.83 -6.83 43.11
N LEU A 30 -20.03 -6.61 43.66
CA LEU A 30 -21.19 -6.16 42.90
C LEU A 30 -20.98 -4.77 42.26
N ALA A 31 -20.40 -3.82 43.01
CA ALA A 31 -20.10 -2.50 42.48
C ALA A 31 -19.08 -2.54 41.33
N LEU A 32 -18.03 -3.37 41.47
CA LEU A 32 -17.06 -3.60 40.41
C LEU A 32 -17.71 -4.26 39.18
N TYR A 33 -18.55 -5.27 39.39
CA TYR A 33 -19.26 -5.96 38.32
C TYR A 33 -20.17 -5.02 37.51
N ILE A 34 -20.96 -4.19 38.20
CA ILE A 34 -21.85 -3.19 37.57
C ILE A 34 -21.04 -2.14 36.80
N SER A 35 -19.91 -1.69 37.35
CA SER A 35 -19.02 -0.71 36.70
C SER A 35 -18.41 -1.27 35.41
N VAL A 36 -17.92 -2.51 35.44
CA VAL A 36 -17.36 -3.19 34.27
C VAL A 36 -18.43 -3.43 33.21
N PHE A 37 -19.61 -3.89 33.61
CA PHE A 37 -20.74 -4.10 32.69
C PHE A 37 -21.19 -2.79 32.03
N LYS A 38 -21.24 -1.68 32.78
CA LYS A 38 -21.56 -0.36 32.24
C LYS A 38 -20.53 0.12 31.21
N ARG A 39 -19.22 -0.10 31.47
CA ARG A 39 -18.15 0.21 30.50
C ARG A 39 -18.23 -0.67 29.26
N MET A 40 -18.50 -1.97 29.41
CA MET A 40 -18.68 -2.87 28.25
C MET A 40 -19.84 -2.45 27.37
N LYS A 41 -21.00 -2.11 27.97
CA LYS A 41 -22.16 -1.61 27.21
C LYS A 41 -21.84 -0.32 26.45
N MET A 42 -21.13 0.62 27.09
CA MET A 42 -20.75 1.88 26.46
C MET A 42 -19.73 1.66 25.33
N ASN A 43 -18.73 0.79 25.52
CA ASN A 43 -17.79 0.43 24.46
C ASN A 43 -18.47 -0.27 23.28
N ALA A 44 -19.46 -1.13 23.52
CA ALA A 44 -20.22 -1.77 22.45
C ALA A 44 -21.04 -0.74 21.65
N GLN A 45 -21.65 0.24 22.32
CA GLN A 45 -22.38 1.33 21.66
C GLN A 45 -21.47 2.25 20.86
N VAL A 46 -20.31 2.63 21.43
CA VAL A 46 -19.32 3.45 20.72
C VAL A 46 -18.74 2.71 19.53
N LYS A 47 -18.46 1.41 19.65
CA LYS A 47 -17.97 0.60 18.54
C LYS A 47 -19.00 0.48 17.41
N GLY A 48 -20.27 0.26 17.74
CA GLY A 48 -21.35 0.22 16.74
C GLY A 48 -21.54 1.56 16.02
N ALA A 49 -21.51 2.68 16.74
CA ALA A 49 -21.61 4.01 16.13
C ALA A 49 -20.36 4.35 15.29
N LEU A 50 -19.16 3.93 15.72
CA LEU A 50 -17.94 4.10 14.94
C LEU A 50 -17.97 3.27 13.65
N GLU A 51 -18.45 2.03 13.70
CA GLU A 51 -18.64 1.18 12.52
C GLU A 51 -19.66 1.79 11.54
N GLU A 52 -20.72 2.41 12.05
CA GLU A 52 -21.74 3.10 11.23
C GLU A 52 -21.18 4.35 10.54
N VAL A 53 -20.45 5.19 11.27
CA VAL A 53 -19.78 6.38 10.72
C VAL A 53 -18.69 5.99 9.71
N LEU A 54 -17.93 4.92 9.98
CA LEU A 54 -16.94 4.41 9.02
C LEU A 54 -17.61 3.90 7.74
N LYS A 55 -18.75 3.21 7.84
CA LYS A 55 -19.54 2.79 6.68
C LYS A 55 -20.09 3.96 5.88
N GLU A 56 -20.66 4.97 6.53
CA GLU A 56 -21.17 6.17 5.85
C GLU A 56 -20.05 6.94 5.15
N ASN A 57 -18.90 7.11 5.81
CA ASN A 57 -17.73 7.72 5.20
C ASN A 57 -17.21 6.91 4.02
N ASP A 58 -17.13 5.58 4.13
CA ASP A 58 -16.73 4.71 3.02
C ASP A 58 -17.70 4.86 1.84
N LEU A 59 -19.02 4.96 2.08
CA LEU A 59 -20.03 5.14 1.04
C LEU A 59 -19.94 6.52 0.37
N ALA A 60 -19.72 7.57 1.15
CA ALA A 60 -19.53 8.94 0.65
C ALA A 60 -18.24 9.06 -0.17
N LEU A 61 -17.15 8.44 0.29
CA LEU A 61 -15.91 8.32 -0.46
C LEU A 61 -16.14 7.56 -1.76
N GLN A 62 -16.86 6.44 -1.71
CA GLN A 62 -17.17 5.62 -2.89
C GLN A 62 -17.90 6.41 -3.97
N GLN A 63 -18.88 7.21 -3.56
CA GLN A 63 -19.63 8.05 -4.47
C GLN A 63 -18.76 9.17 -5.04
N PHE A 64 -17.99 9.86 -4.19
CA PHE A 64 -17.02 10.88 -4.61
C PHE A 64 -16.05 10.34 -5.65
N TRP A 65 -15.49 9.15 -5.44
CA TRP A 65 -14.53 8.55 -6.37
C TRP A 65 -15.15 8.02 -7.67
N LYS A 66 -16.39 7.54 -7.64
CA LYS A 66 -17.16 7.22 -8.86
C LYS A 66 -17.39 8.47 -9.68
N ASP A 67 -17.79 9.55 -9.01
CA ASP A 67 -18.03 10.84 -9.66
C ASP A 67 -16.73 11.40 -10.23
N GLU A 68 -15.62 11.34 -9.48
CA GLU A 68 -14.30 11.78 -9.95
C GLU A 68 -13.80 10.92 -11.11
N ALA A 69 -13.94 9.60 -11.09
CA ALA A 69 -13.55 8.74 -12.21
C ALA A 69 -14.35 9.03 -13.49
N VAL A 70 -15.65 9.29 -13.38
CA VAL A 70 -16.50 9.73 -14.50
C VAL A 70 -16.06 11.10 -14.99
N LEU A 71 -15.70 12.01 -14.08
CA LEU A 71 -15.25 13.36 -14.39
C LEU A 71 -13.87 13.33 -15.06
N GLN A 72 -12.97 12.44 -14.64
CA GLN A 72 -11.66 12.20 -15.25
C GLN A 72 -11.80 11.55 -16.64
N GLN A 73 -12.69 10.57 -16.82
CA GLN A 73 -13.01 10.05 -18.15
C GLN A 73 -13.58 11.13 -19.07
N ARG A 74 -14.44 12.03 -18.55
CA ARG A 74 -14.93 13.18 -19.31
C ARG A 74 -13.80 14.17 -19.62
N ARG A 75 -12.90 14.47 -18.68
CA ARG A 75 -11.73 15.36 -18.87
C ARG A 75 -10.74 14.80 -19.90
N LEU A 76 -10.46 13.50 -19.86
CA LEU A 76 -9.64 12.80 -20.85
C LEU A 76 -10.28 12.83 -22.24
N LYS A 77 -11.61 12.71 -22.34
CA LYS A 77 -12.36 12.89 -23.60
C LYS A 77 -12.43 14.35 -24.04
N LEU A 78 -12.37 15.31 -23.11
CA LEU A 78 -12.33 16.74 -23.36
C LEU A 78 -10.95 17.29 -23.71
N LYS A 79 -9.89 16.46 -23.75
CA LYS A 79 -8.59 16.83 -24.34
C LYS A 79 -8.68 17.29 -25.81
N GLU A 80 -9.83 17.12 -26.48
CA GLU A 80 -10.09 17.70 -27.82
C GLU A 80 -10.61 19.15 -27.79
N LYS A 81 -10.98 19.71 -26.63
CA LYS A 81 -11.38 21.12 -26.49
C LYS A 81 -10.86 21.68 -25.17
N GLU A 82 -9.70 22.32 -25.22
CA GLU A 82 -9.03 22.98 -24.10
C GLU A 82 -9.96 23.93 -23.33
N PRO A 83 -9.91 23.86 -22.00
CA PRO A 83 -9.88 25.05 -21.18
C PRO A 83 -8.82 24.85 -20.10
N PHE A 84 -7.56 24.69 -20.48
CA PHE A 84 -6.46 24.79 -19.53
C PHE A 84 -6.09 26.27 -19.43
N GLY A 85 -5.89 26.78 -18.21
CA GLY A 85 -5.46 28.17 -18.02
C GLY A 85 -4.24 28.49 -18.89
N ASP A 86 -4.18 29.72 -19.38
CA ASP A 86 -3.12 30.25 -20.25
C ASP A 86 -1.81 30.35 -19.45
N TYR A 87 -1.19 29.19 -19.17
CA TYR A 87 0.12 29.12 -18.54
C TYR A 87 1.17 29.43 -19.60
N ASP A 88 2.01 30.44 -19.33
CA ASP A 88 3.21 30.67 -20.13
C ASP A 88 4.14 29.47 -19.94
N ASP A 89 4.42 28.75 -21.03
CA ASP A 89 5.29 27.57 -21.03
C ASP A 89 6.72 27.88 -20.56
N HIS A 90 7.11 29.16 -20.53
CA HIS A 90 8.38 29.66 -20.01
C HIS A 90 8.35 30.06 -18.52
N GLU A 91 7.19 30.08 -17.87
CA GLU A 91 7.05 30.41 -16.45
C GLU A 91 7.81 29.39 -15.59
N ILE A 92 8.64 29.88 -14.66
CA ILE A 92 9.32 29.05 -13.67
C ILE A 92 8.34 28.68 -12.56
N LEU A 93 8.18 27.38 -12.34
CA LEU A 93 7.24 26.84 -11.37
C LEU A 93 7.72 27.05 -9.92
N THR A 94 6.87 27.69 -9.13
CA THR A 94 6.84 27.57 -7.67
C THR A 94 6.02 26.33 -7.27
N ILE A 95 6.16 25.88 -6.02
CA ILE A 95 5.34 24.78 -5.46
C ILE A 95 3.84 25.06 -5.58
N GLU A 96 3.42 26.31 -5.34
CA GLU A 96 2.02 26.73 -5.45
C GLU A 96 1.52 26.66 -6.90
N SER A 97 2.31 27.20 -7.85
CA SER A 97 1.95 27.17 -9.28
C SER A 97 1.95 25.75 -9.86
N ALA A 98 2.89 24.88 -9.44
CA ALA A 98 2.93 23.47 -9.81
C ALA A 98 1.72 22.71 -9.24
N THR A 99 1.33 22.99 -7.99
CA THR A 99 0.12 22.43 -7.39
C THR A 99 -1.13 22.83 -8.17
N ALA A 100 -1.24 24.10 -8.56
CA ALA A 100 -2.35 24.59 -9.37
C ALA A 100 -2.37 23.92 -10.76
N LEU A 101 -1.21 23.78 -11.40
CA LEU A 101 -1.06 23.10 -12.68
C LEU A 101 -1.46 21.63 -12.58
N LEU A 102 -0.98 20.89 -11.59
CA LEU A 102 -1.35 19.48 -11.35
C LEU A 102 -2.87 19.33 -11.16
N LYS A 103 -3.48 20.17 -10.33
CA LYS A 103 -4.95 20.19 -10.15
C LYS A 103 -5.68 20.47 -11.46
N SER A 104 -5.17 21.40 -12.27
CA SER A 104 -5.75 21.71 -13.59
C SER A 104 -5.67 20.52 -14.55
N LEU A 105 -4.59 19.74 -14.46
CA LEU A 105 -4.35 18.51 -15.22
C LEU A 105 -5.14 17.30 -14.70
N GLY A 106 -5.94 17.47 -13.64
CA GLY A 106 -6.80 16.43 -13.07
C GLY A 106 -6.15 15.60 -11.97
N TRP A 107 -5.00 16.01 -11.43
CA TRP A 107 -4.40 15.35 -10.27
C TRP A 107 -5.10 15.77 -8.98
N SER A 108 -5.32 14.83 -8.07
CA SER A 108 -5.59 15.15 -6.66
C SER A 108 -4.27 15.53 -6.00
N VAL A 109 -4.26 16.57 -5.18
CA VAL A 109 -3.05 16.97 -4.44
C VAL A 109 -3.39 17.10 -2.97
N ASP A 110 -2.74 16.28 -2.17
CA ASP A 110 -2.79 16.30 -0.71
C ASP A 110 -1.49 16.88 -0.15
N ILE A 111 -1.60 17.61 0.95
CA ILE A 111 -0.45 18.12 1.68
C ILE A 111 -0.15 17.10 2.78
N GLU A 112 0.99 16.43 2.67
CA GLU A 112 1.47 15.51 3.69
C GLU A 112 2.21 16.28 4.78
N GLY A 113 2.47 15.62 5.90
CA GLY A 113 3.21 16.22 7.02
C GLY A 113 4.54 16.86 6.59
N LYS A 114 5.18 17.61 7.49
CA LYS A 114 6.47 18.31 7.27
C LYS A 114 6.56 19.27 6.05
N GLY A 115 5.50 19.45 5.26
CA GLY A 115 5.42 20.39 4.14
C GLY A 115 5.57 19.76 2.75
N ASP A 116 5.59 18.44 2.66
CA ASP A 116 5.72 17.70 1.40
C ASP A 116 4.34 17.57 0.73
N HIS A 117 4.32 17.51 -0.60
CA HIS A 117 3.08 17.41 -1.36
C HIS A 117 3.01 16.07 -2.09
N LEU A 118 1.85 15.41 -2.03
CA LEU A 118 1.54 14.18 -2.74
C LEU A 118 0.53 14.47 -3.85
N ALA A 119 0.94 14.29 -5.11
CA ALA A 119 0.04 14.32 -6.25
C ALA A 119 -0.39 12.89 -6.60
N THR A 120 -1.69 12.65 -6.72
CA THR A 120 -2.26 11.35 -7.11
C THR A 120 -3.09 11.48 -8.38
N LEU A 121 -2.77 10.67 -9.39
CA LEU A 121 -3.58 10.46 -10.57
C LEU A 121 -4.25 9.09 -10.52
N PHE A 122 -5.56 9.08 -10.70
CA PHE A 122 -6.37 7.85 -10.70
C PHE A 122 -6.60 7.38 -12.14
N LEU A 123 -6.00 6.25 -12.50
CA LEU A 123 -6.26 5.56 -13.76
C LEU A 123 -7.29 4.43 -13.55
N PRO A 124 -7.88 3.86 -14.61
CA PRO A 124 -8.91 2.82 -14.48
C PRO A 124 -8.46 1.55 -13.75
N ASP A 125 -7.18 1.22 -13.78
CA ASP A 125 -6.61 -0.03 -13.24
C ASP A 125 -5.48 0.19 -12.21
N ARG A 126 -5.03 1.44 -12.04
CA ARG A 126 -3.89 1.80 -11.18
C ARG A 126 -3.96 3.24 -10.67
N GLU A 127 -3.15 3.53 -9.68
CA GLU A 127 -2.94 4.86 -9.10
C GLU A 127 -1.48 5.24 -9.31
N VAL A 128 -1.25 6.47 -9.75
CA VAL A 128 0.09 7.04 -9.92
C VAL A 128 0.26 8.16 -8.91
N GLN A 129 1.18 7.95 -7.99
CA GLN A 129 1.51 8.88 -6.92
C GLN A 129 2.88 9.50 -7.16
N PHE A 130 2.99 10.80 -6.94
CA PHE A 130 4.19 11.57 -7.14
C PHE A 130 4.42 12.50 -5.95
N LEU A 131 5.57 12.37 -5.30
CA LEU A 131 5.99 13.25 -4.20
C LEU A 131 6.82 14.42 -4.72
N TYR A 132 6.54 15.61 -4.19
CA TYR A 132 7.31 16.82 -4.45
C TYR A 132 7.41 17.71 -3.20
N ASN A 133 8.33 18.67 -3.25
CA ASN A 133 8.66 19.62 -2.17
C ASN A 133 9.38 19.03 -0.93
N GLU A 134 9.98 17.84 -1.02
CA GLU A 134 10.76 17.29 0.11
C GLU A 134 11.92 18.22 0.50
N LYS A 135 12.05 18.54 1.80
CA LYS A 135 13.04 19.48 2.35
C LYS A 135 14.49 19.15 1.90
N GLN A 136 15.01 20.04 1.04
CA GLN A 136 16.41 20.26 0.60
C GLN A 136 17.39 19.09 0.77
N VAL A 137 17.52 18.30 -0.30
CA VAL A 137 18.86 17.91 -0.77
C VAL A 137 19.23 18.94 -1.83
N GLU A 138 20.28 19.74 -1.60
CA GLU A 138 20.65 20.96 -2.36
C GLU A 138 20.81 20.78 -3.87
N GLU A 139 20.86 19.55 -4.38
CA GLU A 139 21.33 19.24 -5.74
C GLU A 139 20.25 18.59 -6.65
N PHE A 140 18.99 18.47 -6.18
CA PHE A 140 17.87 17.92 -6.98
C PHE A 140 16.67 18.85 -7.02
N SER A 141 15.92 18.78 -8.13
CA SER A 141 14.65 19.49 -8.30
C SER A 141 13.68 19.19 -7.16
N LEU A 142 12.90 20.20 -6.77
CA LEU A 142 11.78 20.02 -5.84
C LEU A 142 10.72 19.07 -6.41
N PHE A 143 10.77 18.76 -7.71
CA PHE A 143 9.79 17.99 -8.45
C PHE A 143 10.29 16.60 -8.87
N ASP A 144 11.31 16.03 -8.22
CA ASP A 144 11.82 14.70 -8.60
C ASP A 144 12.16 13.83 -7.38
N ARG A 145 11.15 13.53 -6.54
CA ARG A 145 11.37 12.96 -5.20
C ARG A 145 10.76 11.58 -4.97
N GLY A 146 10.04 11.03 -5.95
CA GLY A 146 9.52 9.67 -5.89
C GLY A 146 8.27 9.50 -6.73
N LEU A 147 8.24 8.41 -7.50
CA LEU A 147 7.04 7.96 -8.21
C LEU A 147 6.65 6.60 -7.66
N LEU A 148 5.41 6.49 -7.18
CA LEU A 148 4.84 5.26 -6.70
C LEU A 148 3.65 4.90 -7.60
N ILE A 149 3.70 3.69 -8.18
CA ILE A 149 2.56 3.13 -8.90
C ILE A 149 1.94 2.06 -8.03
N MET A 150 0.61 2.09 -7.91
CA MET A 150 -0.15 1.10 -7.14
C MET A 150 -1.28 0.54 -7.99
N SER A 151 -1.63 -0.73 -7.80
CA SER A 151 -2.79 -1.32 -8.47
C SER A 151 -3.81 -1.80 -7.46
N GLY A 152 -4.94 -1.11 -7.45
CA GLY A 152 -6.11 -1.62 -6.77
C GLY A 152 -6.64 -2.91 -7.41
N ILE A 153 -6.33 -3.19 -8.69
CA ILE A 153 -6.79 -4.45 -9.31
C ILE A 153 -6.04 -5.67 -8.78
N PHE A 154 -4.76 -5.51 -8.42
CA PHE A 154 -3.98 -6.58 -7.80
C PHE A 154 -4.35 -6.78 -6.33
N ALA A 155 -4.65 -5.70 -5.60
CA ALA A 155 -5.23 -5.81 -4.26
C ALA A 155 -6.61 -6.50 -4.29
N ALA A 156 -7.45 -6.16 -5.27
CA ALA A 156 -8.74 -6.80 -5.50
C ALA A 156 -8.62 -8.30 -5.82
N ALA A 157 -7.62 -8.68 -6.63
CA ALA A 157 -7.35 -10.08 -6.92
C ALA A 157 -6.98 -10.86 -5.65
N CYS A 158 -6.07 -10.31 -4.83
CA CYS A 158 -5.68 -10.92 -3.56
C CYS A 158 -6.87 -11.06 -2.60
N GLN A 159 -7.73 -10.05 -2.49
CA GLN A 159 -8.94 -10.13 -1.66
C GLN A 159 -9.93 -11.17 -2.18
N THR A 160 -10.08 -11.27 -3.51
CA THR A 160 -10.98 -12.27 -4.11
C THR A 160 -10.48 -13.69 -3.83
N ILE A 161 -9.16 -13.87 -3.79
CA ILE A 161 -8.53 -15.15 -3.41
C ILE A 161 -8.71 -15.43 -1.91
N ASN A 162 -8.45 -14.45 -1.04
CA ASN A 162 -8.62 -14.56 0.40
C ASN A 162 -9.50 -13.43 0.99
N PRO A 163 -10.83 -13.60 1.02
CA PRO A 163 -11.77 -12.59 1.52
C PRO A 163 -11.70 -12.35 3.02
N HIS A 164 -11.10 -13.29 3.77
CA HIS A 164 -10.93 -13.20 5.21
C HIS A 164 -9.60 -12.58 5.62
N ASN A 165 -8.78 -12.16 4.65
CA ASN A 165 -7.60 -11.39 4.95
C ASN A 165 -8.02 -10.10 5.67
N SER A 166 -7.79 -10.07 6.98
CA SER A 166 -8.09 -8.94 7.86
C SER A 166 -6.99 -7.88 7.84
N GLY A 167 -5.88 -8.15 7.15
CA GLY A 167 -4.79 -7.20 6.99
C GLY A 167 -5.23 -5.97 6.21
N VAL A 168 -4.44 -4.89 6.34
CA VAL A 168 -4.49 -3.78 5.39
C VAL A 168 -4.42 -4.40 4.00
N LEU A 169 -5.39 -4.08 3.14
CA LEU A 169 -5.40 -4.53 1.75
C LEU A 169 -4.00 -4.43 1.20
N PRO A 170 -3.48 -5.48 0.53
CA PRO A 170 -2.08 -5.51 0.14
C PRO A 170 -1.76 -4.19 -0.48
N THR A 171 -0.89 -3.46 0.20
CA THR A 171 -0.26 -2.31 -0.35
C THR A 171 0.49 -2.84 -1.57
N VAL A 172 -0.15 -2.75 -2.72
CA VAL A 172 0.44 -3.23 -3.95
C VAL A 172 1.42 -2.15 -4.38
N PHE A 173 2.65 -2.31 -3.90
CA PHE A 173 3.80 -1.65 -4.50
C PHE A 173 3.96 -2.23 -5.88
N MET A 174 3.87 -1.37 -6.88
CA MET A 174 4.03 -1.82 -8.23
C MET A 174 5.34 -1.32 -8.80
N SER A 175 5.77 -0.09 -8.51
CA SER A 175 7.19 0.25 -8.58
C SER A 175 7.40 1.55 -7.84
N PHE A 176 8.50 1.65 -7.09
CA PHE A 176 8.96 2.94 -6.59
C PHE A 176 10.21 3.34 -7.38
N VAL A 177 10.10 4.42 -8.15
CA VAL A 177 11.20 4.96 -8.94
C VAL A 177 11.82 6.13 -8.17
N PRO A 178 13.03 5.95 -7.59
CA PRO A 178 13.78 7.09 -7.05
C PRO A 178 14.12 8.01 -8.23
N ASN A 179 13.76 9.30 -8.13
CA ASN A 179 13.84 10.29 -9.22
C ASN A 179 12.88 10.01 -10.40
N GLY A 180 11.61 9.71 -10.10
CA GLY A 180 10.64 9.23 -11.09
C GLY A 180 10.13 10.21 -12.17
N LEU A 181 10.43 11.52 -12.09
CA LEU A 181 10.18 12.46 -13.21
C LEU A 181 11.47 12.82 -13.98
N GLU A 182 12.65 12.42 -13.47
CA GLU A 182 13.96 12.68 -14.06
C GLU A 182 14.16 14.17 -14.36
N ILE A 183 13.89 15.03 -13.38
CA ILE A 183 14.05 16.48 -13.46
C ILE A 183 15.27 16.90 -12.65
N PHE A 184 16.35 17.21 -13.35
CA PHE A 184 17.65 17.52 -12.76
C PHE A 184 17.93 19.03 -12.67
N GLU A 185 16.98 19.86 -13.11
CA GLU A 185 17.11 21.32 -13.13
C GLU A 185 16.59 21.96 -11.82
N GLU A 186 17.35 22.89 -11.23
CA GLU A 186 16.94 23.66 -10.04
C GLU A 186 15.70 24.53 -10.31
N LYS A 187 15.64 25.15 -11.50
CA LYS A 187 14.52 25.95 -11.97
C LYS A 187 13.81 25.22 -13.09
N VAL A 188 12.59 24.77 -12.80
CA VAL A 188 11.76 24.00 -13.73
C VAL A 188 10.70 24.91 -14.30
N ASN A 189 10.60 25.00 -15.63
CA ASN A 189 9.52 25.71 -16.28
C ASN A 189 8.32 24.79 -16.56
N VAL A 190 7.17 25.40 -16.84
CA VAL A 190 5.90 24.70 -17.13
C VAL A 190 6.07 23.66 -18.24
N ALA A 191 6.70 24.00 -19.36
CA ALA A 191 6.90 23.07 -20.48
C ALA A 191 7.73 21.85 -20.08
N ARG A 192 8.82 22.05 -19.33
CA ARG A 192 9.71 20.98 -18.86
C ARG A 192 8.99 20.04 -17.89
N PHE A 193 8.18 20.58 -16.99
CA PHE A 193 7.39 19.81 -16.03
C PHE A 193 6.29 19.01 -16.71
N LYS A 194 5.50 19.62 -17.61
CA LYS A 194 4.50 18.92 -18.44
C LYS A 194 5.14 17.78 -19.22
N LYS A 195 6.28 18.03 -19.89
CA LYS A 195 7.01 17.01 -20.65
C LYS A 195 7.47 15.84 -19.77
N ALA A 196 7.93 16.11 -18.55
CA ALA A 196 8.33 15.07 -17.60
C ALA A 196 7.13 14.22 -17.20
N LEU A 197 6.05 14.87 -16.78
CA LEU A 197 4.79 14.22 -16.41
C LEU A 197 4.25 13.38 -17.57
N ASP A 198 4.19 13.91 -18.80
CA ASP A 198 3.68 13.20 -19.97
C ASP A 198 4.56 11.98 -20.30
N LYS A 199 5.88 12.08 -20.16
CA LYS A 199 6.80 10.95 -20.35
C LYS A 199 6.51 9.85 -19.32
N THR A 200 6.42 10.21 -18.05
CA THR A 200 6.14 9.28 -16.96
C THR A 200 4.75 8.66 -17.10
N LEU A 201 3.72 9.46 -17.41
CA LEU A 201 2.37 8.97 -17.64
C LEU A 201 2.31 8.03 -18.83
N LYS A 202 2.98 8.36 -19.94
CA LYS A 202 3.04 7.47 -21.10
C LYS A 202 3.62 6.11 -20.72
N TRP A 203 4.73 6.08 -19.99
CA TRP A 203 5.33 4.83 -19.51
C TRP A 203 4.40 4.07 -18.56
N THR A 204 3.82 4.74 -17.57
CA THR A 204 2.89 4.09 -16.61
C THR A 204 1.60 3.58 -17.26
N MET A 205 1.20 4.14 -18.40
CA MET A 205 0.00 3.75 -19.16
C MET A 205 0.27 2.72 -20.25
N GLU A 206 1.52 2.27 -20.45
CA GLU A 206 1.79 1.17 -21.39
C GLU A 206 1.09 -0.12 -20.91
N ASP A 207 0.30 -0.74 -21.77
CA ASP A 207 -0.53 -1.92 -21.44
C ASP A 207 0.30 -3.05 -20.80
N ASP A 208 1.53 -3.25 -21.28
CA ASP A 208 2.43 -4.29 -20.78
C ASP A 208 3.18 -3.91 -19.49
N CYS A 209 3.13 -2.65 -19.05
CA CYS A 209 3.90 -2.19 -17.88
C CYS A 209 3.50 -3.01 -16.65
N LEU A 210 2.19 -3.12 -16.37
CA LEU A 210 1.68 -3.89 -15.24
C LEU A 210 1.95 -5.39 -15.37
N TYR A 211 1.78 -5.95 -16.56
CA TYR A 211 2.07 -7.35 -16.85
C TYR A 211 3.55 -7.69 -16.56
N LYS A 212 4.48 -6.88 -17.07
CA LYS A 212 5.93 -7.06 -16.87
C LYS A 212 6.30 -6.98 -15.40
N MET A 213 5.66 -6.08 -14.66
CA MET A 213 5.95 -5.81 -13.25
C MET A 213 5.46 -6.91 -12.32
N LEU A 214 4.21 -7.38 -12.51
CA LEU A 214 3.71 -8.55 -11.78
C LEU A 214 4.61 -9.76 -12.03
N ARG A 215 5.02 -9.95 -13.29
CA ARG A 215 5.89 -11.05 -13.68
C ARG A 215 7.30 -10.92 -13.12
N SER A 216 7.87 -9.73 -12.93
CA SER A 216 9.21 -9.57 -12.36
C SER A 216 9.20 -9.74 -10.85
N GLN A 217 8.28 -9.07 -10.16
CA GLN A 217 8.24 -9.02 -8.68
C GLN A 217 7.78 -10.33 -8.05
N TYR A 218 6.87 -11.04 -8.71
CA TYR A 218 6.22 -12.23 -8.16
C TYR A 218 6.56 -13.50 -8.92
N ARG A 219 7.65 -13.50 -9.71
CA ARG A 219 8.13 -14.69 -10.42
C ARG A 219 8.57 -15.81 -9.47
N ILE A 220 9.25 -15.41 -8.39
CA ILE A 220 9.95 -16.34 -7.51
C ILE A 220 8.91 -17.01 -6.62
N PRO A 221 8.84 -18.36 -6.59
CA PRO A 221 7.93 -19.06 -5.70
C PRO A 221 8.17 -18.72 -4.23
N PRO A 222 7.15 -18.77 -3.36
CA PRO A 222 7.28 -18.34 -1.96
C PRO A 222 8.39 -19.04 -1.16
N TRP A 223 8.69 -20.30 -1.46
CA TRP A 223 9.71 -21.09 -0.77
C TRP A 223 11.15 -20.83 -1.25
N GLU A 224 11.33 -20.13 -2.38
CA GLU A 224 12.64 -19.73 -2.91
C GLU A 224 13.00 -18.28 -2.56
N LYS A 225 12.07 -17.53 -1.97
CA LYS A 225 12.28 -16.12 -1.63
C LYS A 225 12.98 -15.98 -0.28
N ASP A 226 14.18 -15.40 -0.28
CA ASP A 226 14.89 -15.04 0.96
C ASP A 226 14.05 -14.08 1.80
N SER A 227 13.78 -14.46 3.06
CA SER A 227 12.82 -13.80 3.94
C SER A 227 13.20 -12.38 4.37
N LEU A 228 14.40 -11.89 4.02
CA LEU A 228 14.91 -10.58 4.41
C LEU A 228 14.45 -9.42 3.49
N SER A 229 13.95 -9.70 2.29
CA SER A 229 13.86 -8.64 1.25
C SER A 229 12.63 -7.71 1.34
N TRP A 230 11.63 -7.99 2.18
CA TRP A 230 10.37 -7.23 2.21
C TRP A 230 9.79 -7.01 3.63
N SER A 231 10.54 -7.18 4.72
CA SER A 231 10.01 -6.87 6.05
C SER A 231 9.98 -5.35 6.29
N THR A 232 9.02 -4.66 5.70
CA THR A 232 8.49 -3.44 6.29
C THR A 232 7.63 -3.86 7.48
N ASP A 233 7.80 -3.20 8.64
CA ASP A 233 7.07 -3.47 9.90
C ASP A 233 5.54 -3.26 9.82
N GLU A 234 4.94 -3.26 8.62
CA GLU A 234 3.51 -3.18 8.40
C GLU A 234 2.91 -4.59 8.24
N GLU A 235 1.66 -4.75 8.67
CA GLU A 235 0.81 -5.92 8.43
C GLU A 235 0.48 -6.04 6.93
N GLU A 236 1.50 -6.26 6.08
CA GLU A 236 1.36 -6.47 4.65
C GLU A 236 0.77 -7.86 4.36
N ALA A 237 0.11 -8.01 3.21
CA ALA A 237 -0.39 -9.31 2.81
C ALA A 237 0.78 -10.31 2.66
N PRO A 238 0.62 -11.57 3.09
CA PRO A 238 1.66 -12.58 2.95
C PRO A 238 2.13 -12.67 1.48
N TYR A 239 3.45 -12.74 1.26
CA TYR A 239 4.02 -12.83 -0.10
C TYR A 239 3.41 -13.98 -0.90
N ALA A 240 3.09 -15.09 -0.24
CA ALA A 240 2.41 -16.21 -0.86
C ALA A 240 1.06 -15.83 -1.49
N LEU A 241 0.26 -14.98 -0.82
CA LEU A 241 -1.00 -14.47 -1.36
C LEU A 241 -0.75 -13.52 -2.54
N LEU A 242 0.24 -12.65 -2.43
CA LEU A 242 0.64 -11.75 -3.52
C LEU A 242 1.07 -12.54 -4.77
N HIS A 243 1.87 -13.58 -4.58
CA HIS A 243 2.31 -14.46 -5.65
C HIS A 243 1.11 -15.13 -6.35
N LEU A 244 0.16 -15.69 -5.59
CA LEU A 244 -1.06 -16.26 -6.18
C LEU A 244 -1.91 -15.23 -6.93
N GLY A 245 -2.06 -14.02 -6.38
CA GLY A 245 -2.77 -12.93 -7.05
C GLY A 245 -2.09 -12.49 -8.34
N ALA A 246 -0.76 -12.46 -8.38
CA ALA A 246 -0.01 -12.12 -9.58
C ALA A 246 -0.19 -13.19 -10.66
N LEU A 247 -0.04 -14.48 -10.33
CA LEU A 247 -0.29 -15.58 -11.27
C LEU A 247 -1.72 -15.55 -11.81
N ALA A 248 -2.70 -15.26 -10.95
CA ALA A 248 -4.11 -15.15 -11.34
C ALA A 248 -4.34 -14.00 -12.33
N LEU A 249 -3.80 -12.81 -12.06
CA LEU A 249 -3.88 -11.68 -12.98
C LEU A 249 -3.09 -11.86 -14.27
N LEU A 250 -2.01 -12.64 -14.24
CA LEU A 250 -1.24 -12.99 -15.44
C LEU A 250 -1.94 -14.08 -16.28
N GLY A 251 -3.01 -14.70 -15.77
CA GLY A 251 -3.67 -15.82 -16.43
C GLY A 251 -2.81 -17.08 -16.49
N ASP A 252 -1.90 -17.24 -15.53
CA ASP A 252 -0.97 -18.37 -15.47
C ASP A 252 -1.62 -19.64 -14.90
N VAL A 253 -2.52 -20.20 -15.72
CA VAL A 253 -3.27 -21.42 -15.41
C VAL A 253 -2.35 -22.63 -15.24
N GLU A 254 -1.25 -22.70 -15.99
CA GLU A 254 -0.35 -23.87 -15.97
C GLU A 254 0.38 -23.96 -14.62
N THR A 255 0.96 -22.86 -14.16
CA THR A 255 1.64 -22.81 -12.85
C THR A 255 0.68 -23.11 -11.72
N LEU A 256 -0.50 -22.47 -11.72
CA LEU A 256 -1.52 -22.69 -10.70
C LEU A 256 -2.05 -24.14 -10.69
N ASP A 257 -2.13 -24.79 -11.85
CA ASP A 257 -2.62 -26.18 -11.98
C ASP A 257 -1.59 -27.16 -11.42
N SER A 258 -0.31 -26.87 -11.64
CA SER A 258 0.77 -27.59 -10.98
C SER A 258 0.68 -27.47 -9.46
N TYR A 259 0.40 -26.28 -8.92
CA TYR A 259 0.28 -26.08 -7.47
C TYR A 259 -0.95 -26.80 -6.90
N ASP A 260 -2.10 -26.73 -7.56
CA ASP A 260 -3.32 -27.42 -7.12
C ASP A 260 -3.14 -28.95 -7.08
N LYS A 261 -2.43 -29.52 -8.07
CA LYS A 261 -2.08 -30.95 -8.08
C LYS A 261 -1.21 -31.34 -6.89
N CYS A 262 -0.19 -30.56 -6.56
CA CYS A 262 0.66 -30.79 -5.39
C CYS A 262 -0.13 -30.69 -4.09
N PHE A 263 -0.97 -29.66 -3.92
CA PHE A 263 -1.82 -29.51 -2.74
C PHE A 263 -2.81 -30.66 -2.59
N THR A 264 -3.36 -31.16 -3.70
CA THR A 264 -4.25 -32.33 -3.71
C THR A 264 -3.52 -33.62 -3.32
N ALA A 265 -2.22 -33.73 -3.61
CA ALA A 265 -1.36 -34.82 -3.16
C ALA A 265 -0.90 -34.66 -1.69
N GLY A 266 -1.26 -33.56 -1.01
CA GLY A 266 -0.85 -33.27 0.37
C GLY A 266 0.50 -32.55 0.48
N GLU A 267 1.12 -32.18 -0.64
CA GLU A 267 2.38 -31.45 -0.69
C GLU A 267 2.14 -29.95 -0.79
N LYS A 268 2.48 -29.19 0.26
CA LYS A 268 2.31 -27.73 0.30
C LYS A 268 3.41 -26.95 -0.44
N LEU A 269 4.40 -27.61 -1.06
CA LEU A 269 5.52 -26.97 -1.77
C LEU A 269 6.30 -25.91 -0.97
N GLY A 270 6.18 -25.85 0.36
CA GLY A 270 6.80 -24.79 1.15
C GLY A 270 6.02 -23.47 1.18
N PHE A 271 4.77 -23.45 0.69
CA PHE A 271 3.80 -22.42 1.08
C PHE A 271 3.63 -22.43 2.61
N ASP A 272 3.52 -21.24 3.19
CA ASP A 272 3.22 -21.07 4.61
C ASP A 272 1.81 -21.55 4.98
N GLU A 273 1.49 -21.54 6.28
CA GLU A 273 0.19 -22.00 6.78
C GLU A 273 -0.97 -21.06 6.42
N THR A 274 -0.71 -19.86 5.89
CA THR A 274 -1.74 -18.89 5.49
C THR A 274 -2.38 -19.25 4.15
N ILE A 275 -1.73 -20.12 3.35
CA ILE A 275 -2.28 -20.60 2.08
C ILE A 275 -2.89 -21.99 2.22
N GLU A 276 -4.18 -22.06 1.90
CA GLU A 276 -4.97 -23.28 1.84
C GLU A 276 -5.41 -23.59 0.41
N LYS A 277 -5.89 -24.82 0.19
CA LYS A 277 -6.35 -25.28 -1.12
C LYS A 277 -7.42 -24.35 -1.73
N VAL A 278 -8.33 -23.82 -0.92
CA VAL A 278 -9.38 -22.90 -1.38
C VAL A 278 -8.81 -21.63 -2.03
N HIS A 279 -7.62 -21.17 -1.61
CA HIS A 279 -6.95 -20.02 -2.21
C HIS A 279 -6.44 -20.35 -3.62
N LEU A 280 -5.88 -21.54 -3.82
CA LEU A 280 -5.45 -22.01 -5.16
C LEU A 280 -6.65 -22.19 -6.09
N GLU A 281 -7.75 -22.78 -5.60
CA GLU A 281 -8.97 -22.96 -6.38
C GLU A 281 -9.53 -21.61 -6.88
N ARG A 282 -9.55 -20.59 -6.02
CA ARG A 282 -9.97 -19.23 -6.38
C ARG A 282 -9.02 -18.56 -7.35
N ALA A 283 -7.71 -18.66 -7.12
CA ALA A 283 -6.68 -18.13 -8.02
C ALA A 283 -6.77 -18.79 -9.41
N MET A 284 -7.04 -20.09 -9.45
CA MET A 284 -7.22 -20.87 -10.68
C MET A 284 -8.41 -20.39 -11.50
N VAL A 285 -9.59 -20.28 -10.88
CA VAL A 285 -10.80 -19.79 -11.57
C VAL A 285 -10.56 -18.37 -12.10
N MET A 286 -9.94 -17.51 -11.31
CA MET A 286 -9.58 -16.16 -11.75
C MET A 286 -8.64 -16.17 -12.95
N ALA A 287 -7.56 -16.96 -12.91
CA ALA A 287 -6.62 -17.09 -14.01
C ALA A 287 -7.29 -17.55 -15.31
N GLN A 288 -8.25 -18.47 -15.22
CA GLN A 288 -9.02 -18.95 -16.36
C GLN A 288 -9.90 -17.85 -16.94
N GLU A 289 -10.62 -17.09 -16.12
CA GLU A 289 -11.46 -15.99 -16.60
C GLU A 289 -10.63 -14.85 -17.19
N VAL A 290 -9.49 -14.49 -16.57
CA VAL A 290 -8.55 -13.52 -17.12
C VAL A 290 -8.00 -13.99 -18.48
N LYS A 291 -7.60 -15.26 -18.58
CA LYS A 291 -7.11 -15.85 -19.84
C LYS A 291 -8.19 -15.87 -20.93
N LYS A 292 -9.45 -16.11 -20.59
CA LYS A 292 -10.59 -16.03 -21.52
C LYS A 292 -10.86 -14.59 -21.98
N ALA A 293 -10.78 -13.63 -21.08
CA ALA A 293 -10.99 -12.21 -21.37
C ALA A 293 -9.81 -11.58 -22.14
N GLY A 294 -8.63 -12.21 -22.13
CA GLY A 294 -7.40 -11.73 -22.77
C GLY A 294 -6.66 -10.64 -21.98
N LYS A 295 -7.32 -10.03 -20.99
CA LYS A 295 -6.73 -9.09 -20.04
C LYS A 295 -7.49 -9.10 -18.73
N PHE A 296 -6.82 -8.79 -17.63
CA PHE A 296 -7.50 -8.56 -16.36
C PHE A 296 -8.25 -7.22 -16.38
N SER A 297 -9.39 -7.18 -15.71
CA SER A 297 -10.17 -5.97 -15.49
C SER A 297 -11.00 -6.12 -14.22
N TYR A 298 -11.47 -5.01 -13.71
CA TYR A 298 -12.32 -5.00 -12.53
C TYR A 298 -13.61 -5.80 -12.77
N ASP A 299 -14.21 -5.71 -13.97
CA ASP A 299 -15.41 -6.47 -14.35
C ASP A 299 -15.16 -7.99 -14.27
N VAL A 300 -13.98 -8.45 -14.72
CA VAL A 300 -13.58 -9.86 -14.62
C VAL A 300 -13.47 -10.28 -13.15
N LEU A 301 -12.88 -9.45 -12.29
CA LEU A 301 -12.79 -9.76 -10.86
C LEU A 301 -14.16 -9.77 -10.16
N GLU A 302 -15.07 -8.87 -10.53
CA GLU A 302 -16.45 -8.88 -10.01
C GLU A 302 -17.18 -10.17 -10.43
N GLN A 303 -17.04 -10.59 -11.68
CA GLN A 303 -17.62 -11.85 -12.16
C GLN A 303 -17.08 -13.05 -11.38
N VAL A 304 -15.77 -13.11 -11.16
CA VAL A 304 -15.13 -14.17 -10.36
C VAL A 304 -15.60 -14.13 -8.91
N ALA A 305 -15.68 -12.94 -8.30
CA ALA A 305 -16.19 -12.80 -6.93
C ALA A 305 -17.64 -13.29 -6.80
N GLN A 306 -18.49 -13.00 -7.78
CA GLN A 306 -19.87 -13.49 -7.85
C GLN A 306 -19.93 -15.03 -7.93
N MET A 307 -19.03 -15.67 -8.69
CA MET A 307 -18.94 -17.14 -8.74
C MET A 307 -18.69 -17.77 -7.37
N PHE A 308 -17.99 -17.05 -6.48
CA PHE A 308 -17.69 -17.49 -5.13
C PHE A 308 -18.64 -16.91 -4.06
N SER A 309 -19.70 -16.19 -4.46
CA SER A 309 -20.62 -15.50 -3.54
C SER A 309 -19.90 -14.55 -2.57
N ILE A 310 -18.82 -13.92 -3.04
CA ILE A 310 -18.07 -12.91 -2.29
C ILE A 310 -18.74 -11.55 -2.51
N ASP A 311 -19.14 -10.89 -1.43
CA ASP A 311 -19.68 -9.53 -1.50
C ASP A 311 -18.52 -8.53 -1.67
N VAL A 312 -18.51 -7.83 -2.81
CA VAL A 312 -17.49 -6.81 -3.11
C VAL A 312 -18.15 -5.44 -2.92
N ASN A 313 -17.83 -4.77 -1.82
CA ASN A 313 -18.31 -3.42 -1.51
C ASN A 313 -17.65 -2.33 -2.39
N GLY A 314 -17.65 -2.51 -3.71
CA GLY A 314 -17.10 -1.58 -4.70
C GLY A 314 -15.57 -1.52 -4.74
N TYR A 315 -15.01 -1.25 -5.92
CA TYR A 315 -13.56 -1.27 -6.16
C TYR A 315 -12.72 -0.27 -5.37
N GLN A 316 -13.37 0.71 -4.74
CA GLN A 316 -12.75 1.78 -3.96
C GLN A 316 -12.16 1.27 -2.65
N ILE A 317 -12.63 0.11 -2.15
CA ILE A 317 -12.00 -0.50 -0.98
C ILE A 317 -10.56 -0.86 -1.29
N PHE A 318 -10.27 -1.35 -2.50
CA PHE A 318 -8.95 -1.80 -2.95
C PHE A 318 -7.92 -0.71 -3.22
N ARG A 319 -8.28 0.55 -2.97
CA ARG A 319 -7.38 1.69 -3.12
C ARG A 319 -6.54 1.86 -1.87
N MET A 320 -5.30 2.29 -2.07
CA MET A 320 -4.37 2.54 -0.97
C MET A 320 -4.90 3.66 -0.08
N ARG A 321 -5.00 3.41 1.23
CA ARG A 321 -5.45 4.40 2.22
C ARG A 321 -4.32 4.97 3.08
N ASN A 322 -3.07 4.52 2.92
CA ASN A 322 -1.93 5.08 3.64
C ASN A 322 -1.29 6.21 2.81
N PRO A 323 -1.54 7.49 3.16
CA PRO A 323 -0.94 8.62 2.44
C PRO A 323 0.59 8.59 2.55
N ASN A 324 1.16 8.25 3.72
CA ASN A 324 2.60 8.34 3.98
C ASN A 324 3.44 7.26 3.27
N LEU A 325 2.84 6.41 2.46
CA LEU A 325 3.53 5.27 1.88
C LEU A 325 4.70 5.66 0.98
N CYS A 326 4.47 6.61 0.08
CA CYS A 326 5.51 7.05 -0.83
C CYS A 326 6.68 7.62 -0.01
N ASN A 327 6.40 8.33 1.09
CA ASN A 327 7.40 8.85 2.02
C ASN A 327 8.18 7.74 2.74
N GLN A 328 7.50 6.69 3.19
CA GLN A 328 8.14 5.52 3.81
C GLN A 328 9.08 4.81 2.83
N LYS A 329 8.65 4.61 1.56
CA LYS A 329 9.49 3.99 0.53
C LYS A 329 10.67 4.87 0.14
N CYS A 330 10.50 6.19 0.03
CA CYS A 330 11.61 7.12 -0.14
C CYS A 330 12.63 7.00 0.99
N ALA A 331 12.17 6.93 2.26
CA ALA A 331 13.05 6.80 3.41
C ALA A 331 13.78 5.44 3.42
N PHE A 332 13.06 4.36 3.10
CA PHE A 332 13.64 3.02 2.99
C PHE A 332 14.72 2.95 1.91
N HIS A 333 14.46 3.50 0.71
CA HIS A 333 15.46 3.61 -0.36
C HIS A 333 16.72 4.30 0.12
N LYS A 334 16.57 5.47 0.75
CA LYS A 334 17.71 6.25 1.27
C LYS A 334 18.54 5.44 2.26
N ASN A 335 17.90 4.65 3.12
CA ASN A 335 18.61 3.78 4.06
C ASN A 335 19.40 2.68 3.33
N LEU A 336 18.81 2.01 2.33
CA LEU A 336 19.49 1.00 1.52
C LEU A 336 20.69 1.58 0.77
N VAL A 337 20.54 2.79 0.21
CA VAL A 337 21.63 3.51 -0.46
C VAL A 337 22.79 3.76 0.51
N GLU A 338 22.51 4.27 1.72
CA GLU A 338 23.55 4.53 2.71
C GLU A 338 24.21 3.25 3.25
N GLU A 339 23.45 2.18 3.46
CA GLU A 339 23.98 0.86 3.80
C GLU A 339 24.93 0.36 2.72
N LYS A 340 24.53 0.45 1.44
CA LYS A 340 25.37 -0.01 0.34
C LYS A 340 26.60 0.85 0.13
N LYS A 341 26.51 2.17 0.31
CA LYS A 341 27.68 3.05 0.34
C LYS A 341 28.65 2.61 1.44
N GLN A 342 28.16 2.26 2.61
CA GLN A 342 28.98 1.79 3.72
C GLN A 342 29.68 0.45 3.39
N GLU A 343 28.96 -0.52 2.82
CA GLU A 343 29.57 -1.77 2.35
C GLU A 343 30.70 -1.54 1.33
N LEU A 344 30.50 -0.61 0.38
CA LEU A 344 31.52 -0.27 -0.62
C LEU A 344 32.75 0.40 0.03
N ARG A 345 32.55 1.27 1.03
CA ARG A 345 33.65 1.85 1.81
C ARG A 345 34.44 0.76 2.56
N GLU A 346 33.75 -0.22 3.13
CA GLU A 346 34.38 -1.36 3.82
C GLU A 346 35.15 -2.27 2.86
N GLN A 347 34.72 -2.36 1.60
CA GLN A 347 35.47 -3.03 0.52
C GLN A 347 36.66 -2.20 0.00
N GLY A 348 36.90 -1.00 0.54
CA GLY A 348 38.03 -0.13 0.20
C GLY A 348 37.79 0.80 -0.98
N TYR A 349 36.56 0.92 -1.47
CA TYR A 349 36.22 1.87 -2.54
C TYR A 349 36.08 3.29 -2.00
N ALA A 350 36.51 4.28 -2.79
CA ALA A 350 36.22 5.68 -2.51
C ALA A 350 34.81 6.00 -3.02
N VAL A 351 33.87 6.22 -2.11
CA VAL A 351 32.45 6.46 -2.42
C VAL A 351 32.13 7.96 -2.27
N SER A 352 31.38 8.52 -3.21
CA SER A 352 30.91 9.91 -3.15
C SER A 352 29.68 10.03 -2.24
N ASP A 353 29.72 10.98 -1.32
CA ASP A 353 28.54 11.36 -0.51
C ASP A 353 27.61 12.32 -1.25
N LYS A 354 28.12 12.98 -2.29
CA LYS A 354 27.35 13.90 -3.12
C LYS A 354 26.74 13.17 -4.31
N PRO A 355 25.45 13.40 -4.62
CA PRO A 355 24.87 12.95 -5.86
C PRO A 355 25.63 13.52 -7.05
N CYS A 356 25.74 12.74 -8.12
CA CYS A 356 26.44 13.14 -9.34
C CYS A 356 25.47 13.00 -10.51
N VAL A 357 25.38 14.03 -11.35
CA VAL A 357 24.61 13.95 -12.59
C VAL A 357 25.58 13.68 -13.74
N PHE A 358 25.37 12.57 -14.42
CA PHE A 358 26.08 12.20 -15.64
C PHE A 358 25.25 12.60 -16.85
N GLU A 359 25.90 13.06 -17.91
CA GLU A 359 25.26 13.32 -19.20
C GLU A 359 25.92 12.45 -20.26
N LYS A 360 25.11 11.62 -20.92
CA LYS A 360 25.56 10.77 -22.03
C LYS A 360 24.54 10.86 -23.16
N ASP A 361 25.02 11.16 -24.38
CA ASP A 361 24.17 11.30 -25.57
C ASP A 361 23.01 12.30 -25.40
N GLY A 362 23.20 13.35 -24.58
CA GLY A 362 22.18 14.35 -24.26
C GLY A 362 21.12 13.90 -23.25
N VAL A 363 21.29 12.72 -22.66
CA VAL A 363 20.45 12.20 -21.57
C VAL A 363 21.19 12.41 -20.25
N LYS A 364 20.55 13.14 -19.33
CA LYS A 364 21.02 13.29 -17.96
C LYS A 364 20.52 12.14 -17.11
N TYR A 365 21.37 11.68 -16.20
CA TYR A 365 21.08 10.58 -15.29
C TYR A 365 21.85 10.77 -13.98
N SER A 366 21.22 10.45 -12.86
CA SER A 366 21.82 10.55 -11.54
C SER A 366 21.76 9.19 -10.86
N PRO A 367 22.86 8.43 -10.79
CA PRO A 367 22.88 7.15 -10.08
C PRO A 367 22.71 7.36 -8.58
N ASP A 368 22.17 6.34 -7.90
CA ASP A 368 22.05 6.35 -6.44
C ASP A 368 23.42 6.42 -5.74
N ILE A 369 24.42 5.73 -6.29
CA ILE A 369 25.77 5.63 -5.73
C ILE A 369 26.81 5.85 -6.82
N THR A 370 27.77 6.74 -6.54
CA THR A 370 28.98 6.93 -7.34
C THR A 370 30.21 6.58 -6.52
N TYR A 371 31.12 5.78 -7.07
CA TYR A 371 32.33 5.34 -6.38
C TYR A 371 33.49 5.12 -7.37
N ILE A 372 34.73 5.05 -6.88
CA ILE A 372 35.90 4.76 -7.73
C ILE A 372 36.21 3.27 -7.68
N LYS A 373 36.20 2.61 -8.84
CA LYS A 373 36.63 1.22 -9.02
C LYS A 373 37.81 1.19 -9.99
N GLU A 374 38.94 0.63 -9.55
CA GLU A 374 40.16 0.49 -10.38
C GLU A 374 40.69 1.83 -10.95
N GLY A 375 40.43 2.94 -10.24
CA GLY A 375 40.85 4.28 -10.67
C GLY A 375 39.87 4.97 -11.62
N GLU A 376 38.76 4.31 -11.99
CA GLU A 376 37.71 4.88 -12.85
C GLU A 376 36.40 5.12 -12.06
N PRO A 377 35.61 6.15 -12.43
CA PRO A 377 34.27 6.34 -11.88
C PRO A 377 33.35 5.17 -12.24
N ALA A 378 32.72 4.59 -11.22
CA ALA A 378 31.68 3.58 -11.32
C ALA A 378 30.39 4.10 -10.69
N CYS A 379 29.26 3.61 -11.21
CA CYS A 379 27.92 3.99 -10.80
C CYS A 379 27.12 2.75 -10.42
N MET A 380 26.25 2.86 -9.43
CA MET A 380 25.35 1.79 -9.00
C MET A 380 24.00 2.40 -8.61
N ASP A 381 22.92 1.83 -9.13
CA ASP A 381 21.56 2.08 -8.67
C ASP A 381 21.12 0.98 -7.71
N ILE A 382 20.44 1.40 -6.65
CA ILE A 382 19.76 0.50 -5.73
C ILE A 382 18.36 0.27 -6.27
N ASN A 383 18.19 -0.88 -6.89
CA ASN A 383 16.88 -1.30 -7.31
C ASN A 383 16.14 -1.90 -6.10
N MET A 384 15.07 -1.25 -5.65
CA MET A 384 14.15 -1.83 -4.67
C MET A 384 13.30 -2.95 -5.26
N ASP A 385 13.20 -2.99 -6.60
CA ASP A 385 12.62 -4.09 -7.34
C ASP A 385 13.73 -5.07 -7.75
N ILE A 386 13.48 -6.37 -7.54
CA ILE A 386 14.40 -7.47 -7.89
C ILE A 386 14.85 -7.31 -9.34
N LYS A 387 16.17 -7.38 -9.56
CA LYS A 387 16.86 -7.23 -10.85
C LYS A 387 16.04 -7.70 -12.05
N ILE A 388 15.80 -6.75 -12.96
CA ILE A 388 15.43 -7.04 -14.34
C ILE A 388 16.74 -7.40 -15.06
N ASP A 389 16.95 -8.69 -15.33
CA ASP A 389 17.97 -9.17 -16.28
C ASP A 389 17.42 -9.15 -17.72
#